data_AF-A0A961V0L1-F1
#
_entry.id   AF-A0A961V0L1-F1
#
_cell.length_a   1.000
_cell.length_b   1.000
_cell.length_c   1.000
_cell.angle_alpha   90.00
_cell.angle_beta   90.00
_cell.angle_gamma   90.00
#
_symmetry.space_group_name_H-M   'P 1'
#
loop_
_entity.id
_entity.type
_entity.pdbx_description
1 polymer ?
#
loop_
_entity_poly.entity_id
_entity_poly.type
_entity_poly.pdbx_seq_one_letter_code
_entity_poly.pdbx_strand_id
1 'polypeptide(L)'
;MPDKRPAHPSLVKRRRVVHIYGFEPTAIERLDRRMNSGLRRFGTLWGATATASPCTIAPDQRSVTWDVRTVGPNWTTDCRYTILRWDELMAPYVERSWLGRMIHGYKALFEFIWTGTLRRYFKANIRYGLFFIYPLLTLVGFILLAIAAGLVASWLGMPLGWLGATLVGIVVFALLLRVVGGYFYLDFALADWACAADLCRREVPGMEALVEQFAGVVIEAIRDPEADEVLLSGVSLGAMMMVEAIARAYRSTPGLDKEVDRAAFLTVGSSIMKIGLHPAATALRQDVYRVGAEKSLFWVEYQAKVDPINFYKTDPVADLGNPKTGSPVIKMIRIRDMMSAEAYRRAQRGSLHLHRQFVMPNARRYFYDFYHIGFGPLRLADRVRLGKRTVSFFAGDGSYRSKRRAGKSRKAAAIGE
;
A
#
# COMPACT_ATOMS: atom_id res chain seq x y z
N MET A 1 38.79 16.96 8.61
CA MET A 1 37.38 16.73 8.20
C MET A 1 36.64 16.14 9.39
N PRO A 2 35.57 16.75 9.90
CA PRO A 2 34.84 16.15 11.01
C PRO A 2 34.14 14.88 10.53
N ASP A 3 34.35 13.81 11.28
CA ASP A 3 33.84 12.45 11.11
C ASP A 3 32.30 12.47 11.00
N LYS A 4 31.76 12.56 9.77
CA LYS A 4 30.31 12.54 9.48
C LYS A 4 29.72 11.13 9.66
N ARG A 5 29.94 10.49 10.81
CA ARG A 5 29.13 9.34 11.21
C ARG A 5 27.73 9.84 11.57
N PRO A 6 26.64 9.24 11.06
CA PRO A 6 25.29 9.64 11.42
C PRO A 6 25.11 9.50 12.94
N ALA A 7 24.50 10.52 13.57
CA ALA A 7 24.11 10.47 14.97
C ALA A 7 23.25 9.23 15.25
N HIS A 8 23.34 8.67 16.46
CA HIS A 8 22.47 7.56 16.85
C HIS A 8 21.01 8.05 16.85
N PRO A 9 20.08 7.33 16.19
CA PRO A 9 18.66 7.66 16.21
C PRO A 9 18.12 7.74 17.64
N SER A 10 17.33 8.78 17.91
CA SER A 10 16.48 8.81 19.10
C SER A 10 15.35 7.79 18.95
N LEU A 11 15.02 7.12 20.05
CA LEU A 11 13.96 6.12 20.03
C LEU A 11 12.60 6.77 20.24
N VAL A 12 11.62 6.31 19.49
CA VAL A 12 10.21 6.66 19.59
C VAL A 12 9.58 5.86 20.73
N LYS A 13 9.10 6.57 21.75
CA LYS A 13 8.33 5.99 22.85
C LYS A 13 6.83 6.06 22.56
N ARG A 14 6.35 7.14 21.96
CA ARG A 14 4.94 7.33 21.60
C ARG A 14 4.78 7.63 20.12
N ARG A 15 4.01 6.80 19.41
CA ARG A 15 3.72 6.98 17.98
C ARG A 15 2.23 7.09 17.71
N ARG A 16 1.85 7.98 16.80
CA ARG A 16 0.56 7.95 16.12
C ARG A 16 0.74 7.35 14.75
N VAL A 17 -0.06 6.37 14.39
CA VAL A 17 -0.04 5.81 13.03
C VAL A 17 -1.45 5.93 12.45
N VAL A 18 -1.60 6.70 11.37
CA VAL A 18 -2.84 6.81 10.61
C VAL A 18 -2.63 6.10 9.28
N HIS A 19 -3.44 5.08 8.99
CA HIS A 19 -3.26 4.23 7.82
C HIS A 19 -4.52 4.13 6.97
N ILE A 20 -4.37 4.25 5.64
CA ILE A 20 -5.45 3.95 4.67
C ILE A 20 -5.02 2.75 3.82
N TYR A 21 -5.88 1.73 3.75
CA TYR A 21 -5.67 0.54 2.92
C TYR A 21 -6.17 0.76 1.47
N GLY A 22 -5.76 -0.13 0.57
CA GLY A 22 -6.15 -0.11 -0.85
C GLY A 22 -7.59 -0.55 -1.09
N PHE A 23 -7.92 -0.83 -2.35
CA PHE A 23 -9.24 -1.34 -2.75
C PHE A 23 -9.44 -2.78 -2.28
N GLU A 24 -9.88 -2.96 -1.03
CA GLU A 24 -10.20 -4.26 -0.44
C GLU A 24 -11.19 -4.06 0.71
N PRO A 25 -12.50 -4.12 0.44
CA PRO A 25 -13.53 -4.07 1.48
C PRO A 25 -13.27 -5.14 2.52
N THR A 26 -12.90 -4.73 3.74
CA THR A 26 -12.45 -5.66 4.78
C THR A 26 -13.27 -5.48 6.02
N ALA A 27 -13.99 -6.54 6.42
CA ALA A 27 -14.73 -6.57 7.68
C ALA A 27 -13.81 -6.31 8.89
N ILE A 28 -14.32 -5.62 9.90
CA ILE A 28 -13.55 -5.18 11.07
C ILE A 28 -12.94 -6.38 11.81
N GLU A 29 -13.67 -7.49 11.93
CA GLU A 29 -13.19 -8.72 12.58
C GLU A 29 -12.02 -9.35 11.81
N ARG A 30 -11.95 -9.11 10.49
CA ARG A 30 -10.81 -9.53 9.68
C ARG A 30 -9.62 -8.59 9.88
N LEU A 31 -9.84 -7.28 9.99
CA LEU A 31 -8.80 -6.32 10.34
C LEU A 31 -8.19 -6.62 11.71
N ASP A 32 -9.04 -6.86 12.72
CA ASP A 32 -8.60 -7.18 14.08
C ASP A 32 -7.80 -8.50 14.12
N ARG A 33 -8.28 -9.54 13.44
CA ARG A 33 -7.51 -10.80 13.30
C ARG A 33 -6.17 -10.59 12.59
N ARG A 34 -6.13 -9.79 11.53
CA ARG A 34 -4.89 -9.46 10.80
C ARG A 34 -3.91 -8.72 11.71
N MET A 35 -4.41 -7.74 12.47
CA MET A 35 -3.63 -6.94 13.40
C MET A 35 -3.00 -7.82 14.49
N ASN A 36 -3.82 -8.59 15.22
CA ASN A 36 -3.36 -9.45 16.30
C ASN A 36 -2.41 -10.56 15.82
N SER A 37 -2.71 -11.21 14.68
CA SER A 37 -1.80 -12.23 14.12
C SER A 37 -0.50 -11.64 13.58
N GLY A 38 -0.55 -10.43 13.03
CA GLY A 38 0.61 -9.69 12.56
C GLY A 38 1.54 -9.28 13.70
N LEU A 39 0.99 -8.72 14.79
CA LEU A 39 1.76 -8.35 15.99
C LEU A 39 2.49 -9.54 16.59
N ARG A 40 1.84 -10.71 16.68
CA ARG A 40 2.50 -11.94 17.18
C ARG A 40 3.71 -12.32 16.33
N ARG A 41 3.56 -12.36 15.00
CA ARG A 41 4.65 -12.68 14.07
C ARG A 41 5.79 -11.66 14.14
N PHE A 42 5.42 -10.38 14.20
CA PHE A 42 6.37 -9.28 14.37
C PHE A 42 7.16 -9.39 15.67
N GLY A 43 6.47 -9.61 16.80
CA GLY A 43 7.09 -9.77 18.11
C GLY A 43 8.09 -10.92 18.14
N THR A 44 7.69 -12.10 17.66
CA THR A 44 8.59 -13.25 17.52
C THR A 44 9.80 -12.92 16.63
N LEU A 45 9.59 -12.26 15.49
CA LEU A 45 10.66 -11.95 14.54
C LEU A 45 11.69 -10.97 15.13
N TRP A 46 11.25 -9.99 15.90
CA TRP A 46 12.10 -8.90 16.41
C TRP A 46 12.49 -9.05 17.87
N GLY A 47 12.17 -10.17 18.53
CA GLY A 47 12.52 -10.39 19.93
C GLY A 47 11.80 -9.42 20.87
N ALA A 48 10.52 -9.16 20.60
CA ALA A 48 9.69 -8.23 21.36
C ALA A 48 8.32 -8.85 21.68
N THR A 49 7.65 -8.33 22.70
CA THR A 49 6.26 -8.63 22.98
C THR A 49 5.41 -7.48 22.47
N ALA A 50 4.48 -7.76 21.55
CA ALA A 50 3.59 -6.76 20.96
C ALA A 50 2.13 -7.15 21.17
N THR A 51 1.38 -6.30 21.87
CA THR A 51 -0.02 -6.54 22.24
C THR A 51 -0.87 -5.33 21.88
N ALA A 52 -2.09 -5.57 21.40
CA ALA A 52 -3.06 -4.53 21.10
C ALA A 52 -4.22 -4.56 22.12
N SER A 53 -4.81 -3.40 22.40
CA SER A 53 -6.13 -3.30 23.00
C SER A 53 -7.20 -3.94 22.12
N PRO A 54 -8.43 -4.19 22.64
CA PRO A 54 -9.59 -4.34 21.78
C PRO A 54 -9.72 -3.16 20.81
N CYS A 55 -10.21 -3.40 19.60
CA CYS A 55 -10.40 -2.35 18.62
C CYS A 55 -11.53 -1.40 19.05
N THR A 56 -11.27 -0.09 19.00
CA THR A 56 -12.30 0.94 19.12
C THR A 56 -12.79 1.33 17.72
N ILE A 57 -14.09 1.23 17.49
CA ILE A 57 -14.73 1.58 16.23
C ILE A 57 -15.36 2.96 16.41
N ALA A 58 -15.08 3.89 15.51
CA ALA A 58 -15.75 5.20 15.54
C ALA A 58 -17.25 5.05 15.28
N PRO A 59 -18.11 5.93 15.81
CA PRO A 59 -19.56 5.85 15.61
C PRO A 59 -20.01 5.83 14.14
N ASP A 60 -19.27 6.51 13.27
CA ASP A 60 -19.49 6.54 11.82
C ASP A 60 -18.89 5.32 11.09
N GLN A 61 -18.24 4.41 11.81
CA GLN A 61 -17.50 3.25 11.33
C GLN A 61 -16.35 3.53 10.36
N ARG A 62 -15.95 4.79 10.19
CA ARG A 62 -14.92 5.22 9.24
C ARG A 62 -13.51 5.19 9.80
N SER A 63 -13.37 4.90 11.09
CA SER A 63 -12.06 4.56 11.65
C SER A 63 -12.14 3.42 12.66
N VAL A 64 -11.07 2.64 12.69
CA VAL A 64 -10.86 1.58 13.67
C VAL A 64 -9.49 1.78 14.30
N THR A 65 -9.44 1.83 15.62
CA THR A 65 -8.23 2.17 16.37
C THR A 65 -7.84 1.08 17.35
N TRP A 66 -6.53 0.83 17.46
CA TRP A 66 -5.91 -0.01 18.47
C TRP A 66 -4.85 0.78 19.22
N ASP A 67 -4.78 0.61 20.53
CA ASP A 67 -3.60 0.99 21.31
C ASP A 67 -2.66 -0.20 21.39
N VAL A 68 -1.50 -0.08 20.76
CA VAL A 68 -0.50 -1.14 20.63
C VAL A 68 0.68 -0.82 21.51
N ARG A 69 1.01 -1.73 22.43
CA ARG A 69 2.22 -1.66 23.23
C ARG A 69 3.21 -2.70 22.76
N THR A 70 4.41 -2.25 22.38
CA THR A 70 5.51 -3.13 22.01
C THR A 70 6.67 -2.94 22.98
N VAL A 71 7.08 -4.03 23.62
CA VAL A 71 8.18 -4.06 24.60
C VAL A 71 9.29 -4.95 24.07
N GLY A 72 10.43 -4.35 23.73
CA GLY A 72 11.69 -5.06 23.51
C GLY A 72 12.57 -5.07 24.76
N PRO A 73 13.78 -5.67 24.71
CA PRO A 73 14.63 -5.82 25.89
C PRO A 73 15.07 -4.50 26.55
N ASN A 74 15.27 -3.44 25.76
CA ASN A 74 15.76 -2.14 26.24
C ASN A 74 15.07 -0.95 25.56
N TRP A 75 13.88 -1.18 25.00
CA TRP A 75 13.05 -0.15 24.36
C TRP A 75 11.58 -0.52 24.48
N THR A 76 10.74 0.51 24.51
CA THR A 76 9.28 0.36 24.51
C THR A 76 8.70 1.40 23.57
N THR A 77 7.69 1.01 22.80
CA THR A 77 6.92 1.91 21.95
C THR A 77 5.43 1.66 22.19
N ASP A 78 4.74 2.70 22.65
CA ASP A 78 3.29 2.80 22.70
C ASP A 78 2.82 3.48 21.41
N CYS A 79 1.90 2.82 20.70
CA CYS A 79 1.45 3.26 19.39
C CYS A 79 -0.08 3.25 19.33
N ARG A 80 -0.68 4.42 19.06
CA ARG A 80 -2.08 4.49 18.68
C ARG A 80 -2.19 4.32 17.16
N TYR A 81 -2.71 3.18 16.74
CA TYR A 81 -2.85 2.79 15.35
C TYR A 81 -4.29 2.93 14.89
N THR A 82 -4.54 3.86 13.98
CA THR A 82 -5.86 4.14 13.42
C THR A 82 -5.88 3.78 11.94
N ILE A 83 -6.77 2.88 11.55
CA ILE A 83 -7.09 2.62 10.16
C ILE A 83 -8.29 3.49 9.78
N LEU A 84 -8.11 4.32 8.75
CA LEU A 84 -9.17 5.07 8.11
C LEU A 84 -9.80 4.21 7.00
N ARG A 85 -11.12 4.08 7.06
CA ARG A 85 -11.92 3.15 6.25
C ARG A 85 -12.73 3.87 5.20
N TRP A 86 -12.73 3.30 4.02
CA TRP A 86 -13.47 3.79 2.86
C TRP A 86 -14.19 2.65 2.12
N ASP A 87 -14.47 1.56 2.85
CA ASP A 87 -15.16 0.37 2.30
C ASP A 87 -16.51 0.74 1.67
N GLU A 88 -17.24 1.66 2.28
CA GLU A 88 -18.56 2.13 1.80
C GLU A 88 -18.48 2.67 0.37
N LEU A 89 -17.40 3.38 0.02
CA LEU A 89 -17.20 3.94 -1.32
C LEU A 89 -16.76 2.86 -2.32
N MET A 90 -16.20 1.74 -1.84
CA MET A 90 -15.84 0.59 -2.68
C MET A 90 -17.02 -0.36 -2.89
N ALA A 91 -17.95 -0.45 -1.93
CA ALA A 91 -19.07 -1.40 -1.93
C ALA A 91 -19.87 -1.37 -3.25
N PRO A 92 -20.24 -0.19 -3.81
CA PRO A 92 -20.95 -0.10 -5.09
C PRO A 92 -20.19 -0.70 -6.28
N TYR A 93 -18.88 -0.94 -6.20
CA TYR A 93 -18.10 -1.56 -7.27
C TYR A 93 -18.01 -3.08 -7.09
N VAL A 94 -17.85 -3.56 -5.85
CA VAL A 94 -17.69 -4.98 -5.55
C VAL A 94 -19.04 -5.73 -5.47
N GLU A 95 -20.10 -5.07 -5.00
CA GLU A 95 -21.42 -5.67 -4.77
C GLU A 95 -22.31 -5.69 -6.02
N ARG A 96 -21.88 -5.04 -7.12
CA ARG A 96 -22.57 -5.10 -8.42
C ARG A 96 -22.81 -6.55 -8.84
N SER A 97 -23.83 -6.76 -9.67
CA SER A 97 -24.01 -8.03 -10.36
C SER A 97 -22.74 -8.40 -11.12
N TRP A 98 -22.47 -9.71 -11.29
CA TRP A 98 -21.29 -10.17 -12.01
C TRP A 98 -21.19 -9.55 -13.41
N LEU A 99 -22.32 -9.48 -14.14
CA LEU A 99 -22.37 -8.84 -15.45
C LEU A 99 -22.10 -7.34 -15.38
N GLY A 100 -22.62 -6.65 -14.36
CA GLY A 100 -22.31 -5.24 -14.11
C GLY A 100 -20.82 -5.00 -13.91
N ARG A 101 -20.14 -5.84 -13.12
CA ARG A 101 -18.68 -5.74 -12.94
C ARG A 101 -17.92 -5.92 -14.26
N MET A 102 -18.35 -6.86 -15.11
CA MET A 102 -17.74 -7.06 -16.43
C MET A 102 -17.90 -5.82 -17.31
N ILE A 103 -19.14 -5.35 -17.50
CA ILE A 103 -19.45 -4.22 -18.38
C ILE A 103 -18.70 -2.96 -17.95
N HIS A 104 -18.81 -2.59 -16.67
CA HIS A 104 -18.21 -1.36 -16.18
C HIS A 104 -16.69 -1.43 -16.11
N GLY A 105 -16.11 -2.59 -15.76
CA GLY A 105 -14.67 -2.75 -15.75
C GLY A 105 -14.06 -2.70 -17.15
N TYR A 106 -14.66 -3.36 -18.14
CA TYR A 106 -14.16 -3.26 -19.52
C TYR A 106 -14.39 -1.86 -20.10
N LYS A 107 -15.52 -1.21 -19.81
CA LYS A 107 -15.74 0.20 -20.16
C LYS A 107 -14.62 1.08 -19.63
N ALA A 108 -14.24 0.92 -18.35
CA ALA A 108 -13.12 1.63 -17.76
C ALA A 108 -11.80 1.32 -18.48
N LEU A 109 -11.48 0.05 -18.74
CA LEU A 109 -10.26 -0.30 -19.47
C LEU A 109 -10.20 0.35 -20.87
N PHE A 110 -11.30 0.36 -21.62
CA PHE A 110 -11.38 1.04 -22.92
C PHE A 110 -11.20 2.56 -22.79
N GLU A 111 -11.75 3.18 -21.75
CA GLU A 111 -11.51 4.59 -21.46
C GLU A 111 -10.01 4.87 -21.24
N PHE A 112 -9.32 4.06 -20.42
CA PHE A 112 -7.88 4.21 -20.17
C PHE A 112 -7.05 4.04 -21.46
N ILE A 113 -7.51 3.24 -22.42
CA ILE A 113 -6.89 3.13 -23.75
C ILE A 113 -7.15 4.41 -24.55
N TRP A 114 -8.41 4.81 -24.71
CA TRP A 114 -8.83 5.94 -25.53
C TRP A 114 -8.23 7.27 -25.07
N THR A 115 -8.08 7.46 -23.76
CA THR A 115 -7.44 8.66 -23.17
C THR A 115 -5.92 8.67 -23.32
N GLY A 116 -5.33 7.62 -23.90
CA GLY A 116 -3.88 7.42 -24.04
C GLY A 116 -3.18 7.06 -22.73
N THR A 117 -3.92 6.75 -21.67
CA THR A 117 -3.36 6.39 -20.35
C THR A 117 -2.56 5.09 -20.43
N LEU A 118 -2.98 4.12 -21.25
CA LEU A 118 -2.21 2.91 -21.50
C LEU A 118 -0.79 3.21 -22.02
N ARG A 119 -0.65 4.16 -22.96
CA ARG A 119 0.67 4.57 -23.48
C ARG A 119 1.53 5.18 -22.37
N ARG A 120 0.92 5.98 -21.48
CA ARG A 120 1.60 6.57 -20.32
C ARG A 120 2.03 5.49 -19.31
N TYR A 121 1.21 4.46 -19.09
CA TYR A 121 1.58 3.31 -18.27
C TYR A 121 2.80 2.57 -18.83
N PHE A 122 2.82 2.23 -20.12
CA PHE A 122 4.00 1.58 -20.71
C PHE A 122 5.25 2.45 -20.66
N LYS A 123 5.10 3.77 -20.87
CA LYS A 123 6.20 4.73 -20.76
C LYS A 123 6.76 4.80 -19.34
N ALA A 124 5.89 4.82 -18.33
CA ALA A 124 6.29 4.90 -16.93
C ALA A 124 6.84 3.56 -16.40
N ASN A 125 6.16 2.45 -16.72
CA ASN A 125 6.55 1.13 -16.28
C ASN A 125 5.96 0.01 -17.16
N ILE A 126 6.83 -0.71 -17.88
CA ILE A 126 6.41 -1.83 -18.75
C ILE A 126 5.68 -2.96 -18.01
N ARG A 127 6.07 -3.30 -16.77
CA ARG A 127 5.41 -4.38 -16.01
C ARG A 127 4.00 -3.98 -15.62
N TYR A 128 3.82 -2.73 -15.23
CA TYR A 128 2.50 -2.19 -14.94
C TYR A 128 1.64 -2.12 -16.21
N GLY A 129 2.21 -1.74 -17.36
CA GLY A 129 1.51 -1.81 -18.65
C GLY A 129 1.04 -3.23 -18.99
N LEU A 130 1.89 -4.24 -18.77
CA LEU A 130 1.54 -5.65 -18.93
C LEU A 130 0.44 -6.10 -17.96
N PHE A 131 0.49 -5.64 -16.71
CA PHE A 131 -0.58 -5.84 -15.73
C PHE A 131 -1.89 -5.16 -16.17
N PHE A 132 -1.84 -3.96 -16.71
CA PHE A 132 -3.05 -3.31 -17.19
C PHE A 132 -3.74 -4.10 -18.31
N ILE A 133 -2.98 -4.66 -19.26
CA ILE A 133 -3.56 -5.34 -20.43
C ILE A 133 -4.03 -6.77 -20.16
N TYR A 134 -3.67 -7.40 -19.03
CA TYR A 134 -4.02 -8.81 -18.81
C TYR A 134 -5.54 -9.09 -18.91
N PRO A 135 -6.45 -8.23 -18.39
CA PRO A 135 -7.90 -8.44 -18.53
C PRO A 135 -8.35 -8.44 -20.00
N LEU A 136 -7.72 -7.60 -20.83
CA LEU A 136 -8.01 -7.51 -22.27
C LEU A 136 -7.49 -8.74 -23.01
N LEU A 137 -6.28 -9.21 -22.68
CA LEU A 137 -5.73 -10.44 -23.23
C LEU A 137 -6.60 -11.65 -22.85
N THR A 138 -7.11 -11.70 -21.61
CA THR A 138 -8.03 -12.76 -21.19
C THR A 138 -9.36 -12.69 -21.95
N LEU A 139 -9.90 -11.49 -22.19
CA LEU A 139 -11.12 -11.30 -22.97
C LEU A 139 -10.95 -11.82 -24.40
N VAL A 140 -9.89 -11.39 -25.09
CA VAL A 140 -9.58 -11.83 -26.45
C VAL A 140 -9.36 -13.34 -26.49
N GLY A 141 -8.58 -13.89 -25.56
CA GLY A 141 -8.37 -15.33 -25.46
C GLY A 141 -9.67 -16.12 -25.30
N PHE A 142 -10.58 -15.66 -24.44
CA PHE A 142 -11.88 -16.31 -24.26
C PHE A 142 -12.79 -16.21 -25.49
N ILE A 143 -12.76 -15.08 -26.20
CA ILE A 143 -13.50 -14.93 -27.47
C ILE A 143 -12.97 -15.91 -28.52
N LEU A 144 -11.64 -16.02 -28.68
CA LEU A 144 -11.04 -16.95 -29.65
C LEU A 144 -11.34 -18.41 -29.32
N LEU A 145 -11.27 -18.80 -28.04
CA LEU A 145 -11.63 -20.15 -27.60
C LEU A 145 -13.12 -20.45 -27.81
N ALA A 146 -13.99 -19.47 -27.59
CA ALA A 146 -15.42 -19.59 -27.85
C ALA A 146 -15.74 -19.76 -29.34
N ILE A 147 -15.08 -18.99 -30.21
CA ILE A 147 -15.20 -19.14 -31.67
C ILE A 147 -14.71 -20.52 -32.10
N ALA A 148 -13.55 -20.96 -31.62
CA ALA A 148 -13.01 -22.29 -31.92
C ALA A 148 -13.97 -23.41 -31.49
N ALA A 149 -14.56 -23.30 -30.29
CA ALA A 149 -15.55 -24.26 -29.81
C ALA A 149 -16.80 -24.30 -30.70
N GLY A 150 -17.30 -23.14 -31.14
CA GLY A 150 -18.41 -23.06 -32.09
C GLY A 150 -18.08 -23.69 -33.44
N LEU A 151 -16.89 -23.45 -33.99
CA LEU A 151 -16.43 -24.06 -35.24
C LEU A 151 -16.32 -25.59 -35.13
N VAL A 152 -15.76 -26.09 -34.03
CA VAL A 152 -15.67 -27.54 -33.76
C VAL A 152 -17.07 -28.15 -33.64
N ALA A 153 -17.99 -27.50 -32.92
CA ALA A 153 -19.38 -27.96 -32.82
C ALA A 153 -20.05 -28.02 -34.22
N SER A 154 -19.88 -26.99 -35.03
CA SER A 154 -20.38 -26.96 -36.41
C SER A 154 -19.82 -28.12 -37.24
N TRP A 155 -18.51 -28.36 -37.15
CA TRP A 155 -17.83 -29.46 -37.86
C TRP A 155 -18.33 -30.84 -37.42
N LEU A 156 -18.68 -31.01 -36.14
CA LEU A 156 -19.26 -32.24 -35.59
C LEU A 156 -20.75 -32.43 -35.93
N GLY A 157 -21.34 -31.56 -36.76
CA GLY A 157 -22.73 -31.68 -37.20
C GLY A 157 -23.74 -31.27 -36.13
N MET A 158 -23.42 -30.25 -35.32
CA MET A 158 -24.33 -29.71 -34.29
C MET A 158 -25.74 -29.47 -34.88
N PRO A 159 -26.81 -29.91 -34.19
CA PRO A 159 -28.18 -29.57 -34.57
C PRO A 159 -28.36 -28.06 -34.67
N LEU A 160 -29.28 -27.61 -35.55
CA LEU A 160 -29.55 -26.18 -35.83
C LEU A 160 -28.43 -25.45 -36.59
N GLY A 161 -27.40 -26.15 -37.08
CA GLY A 161 -26.35 -25.58 -37.93
C GLY A 161 -25.59 -24.42 -37.27
N TRP A 162 -25.48 -23.29 -37.97
CA TRP A 162 -24.73 -22.11 -37.49
C TRP A 162 -25.32 -21.52 -36.20
N LEU A 163 -26.64 -21.63 -35.97
CA LEU A 163 -27.29 -21.18 -34.74
C LEU A 163 -26.83 -22.03 -33.54
N GLY A 164 -26.84 -23.36 -33.70
CA GLY A 164 -26.35 -24.29 -32.66
C GLY A 164 -24.88 -24.06 -32.32
N ALA A 165 -24.04 -23.90 -33.35
CA ALA A 165 -22.62 -23.59 -33.20
C ALA A 165 -22.38 -22.26 -32.46
N THR A 166 -23.17 -21.23 -32.77
CA THR A 166 -23.08 -19.91 -32.11
C THR A 166 -23.46 -20.01 -30.64
N LEU A 167 -24.54 -20.75 -30.31
CA LEU A 167 -24.96 -20.96 -28.93
C LEU A 167 -23.88 -21.69 -28.11
N VAL A 168 -23.24 -22.70 -28.68
CA VAL A 168 -22.09 -23.38 -28.04
C VAL A 168 -20.98 -22.38 -27.73
N GLY A 169 -20.61 -21.53 -28.70
CA GLY A 169 -19.62 -20.48 -28.49
C GLY A 169 -19.98 -19.54 -27.34
N ILE A 170 -21.22 -19.06 -27.29
CA ILE A 170 -21.71 -18.18 -26.21
C ILE A 170 -21.61 -18.87 -24.84
N VAL A 171 -22.02 -20.14 -24.74
CA VAL A 171 -21.97 -20.91 -23.49
C VAL A 171 -20.52 -21.11 -23.04
N VAL A 172 -19.62 -21.48 -23.96
CA VAL A 172 -18.19 -21.64 -23.67
C VAL A 172 -17.58 -20.30 -23.23
N PHE A 173 -17.89 -19.20 -23.91
CA PHE A 173 -17.43 -17.87 -23.51
C PHE A 173 -17.87 -17.53 -22.08
N ALA A 174 -19.16 -17.72 -21.78
CA ALA A 174 -19.71 -17.44 -20.46
C ALA A 174 -19.05 -18.30 -19.37
N LEU A 175 -18.83 -19.59 -19.66
CA LEU A 175 -18.18 -20.51 -18.73
C LEU A 175 -16.71 -20.13 -18.47
N LEU A 176 -15.96 -19.81 -19.53
CA LEU A 176 -14.57 -19.35 -19.40
C LEU A 176 -14.50 -18.07 -18.57
N LEU A 177 -15.34 -17.07 -18.88
CA LEU A 177 -15.35 -15.81 -18.16
C LEU A 177 -15.74 -15.98 -16.69
N ARG A 178 -16.71 -16.87 -16.40
CA ARG A 178 -17.21 -17.13 -15.04
C ARG A 178 -16.24 -17.95 -14.19
N VAL A 179 -15.69 -19.02 -14.75
CA VAL A 179 -14.89 -20.02 -14.02
C VAL A 179 -13.41 -19.66 -14.08
N VAL A 180 -12.85 -19.57 -15.30
CA VAL A 180 -11.42 -19.28 -15.49
C VAL A 180 -11.14 -17.81 -15.13
N GLY A 181 -12.01 -16.88 -15.51
CA GLY A 181 -11.91 -15.49 -15.07
C GLY A 181 -11.91 -15.33 -13.55
N GLY A 182 -12.75 -16.11 -12.85
CA GLY A 182 -12.77 -16.14 -11.38
C GLY A 182 -11.47 -16.66 -10.76
N TYR A 183 -10.85 -17.67 -11.36
CA TYR A 183 -9.54 -18.20 -10.92
C TYR A 183 -8.43 -17.14 -10.95
N PHE A 184 -8.48 -16.22 -11.91
CA PHE A 184 -7.53 -15.11 -12.05
C PHE A 184 -7.95 -13.81 -11.35
N TYR A 185 -9.00 -13.83 -10.51
CA TYR A 185 -9.55 -12.63 -9.85
C TYR A 185 -9.94 -11.52 -10.84
N LEU A 186 -10.38 -11.88 -12.05
CA LEU A 186 -10.73 -10.93 -13.10
C LEU A 186 -11.89 -10.02 -12.68
N ASP A 187 -12.88 -10.57 -11.97
CA ASP A 187 -14.03 -9.82 -11.48
C ASP A 187 -13.66 -8.74 -10.47
N PHE A 188 -12.75 -9.06 -9.54
CA PHE A 188 -12.21 -8.12 -8.58
C PHE A 188 -11.38 -7.03 -9.25
N ALA A 189 -10.53 -7.40 -10.21
CA ALA A 189 -9.72 -6.42 -10.94
C ALA A 189 -10.57 -5.48 -11.80
N LEU A 190 -11.63 -5.98 -12.43
CA LEU A 190 -12.55 -5.15 -13.21
C LEU A 190 -13.34 -4.16 -12.34
N ALA A 191 -13.71 -4.56 -11.12
CA ALA A 191 -14.27 -3.63 -10.12
C ALA A 191 -13.27 -2.54 -9.73
N ASP A 192 -12.00 -2.91 -9.49
CA ASP A 192 -10.92 -1.97 -9.18
C ASP A 192 -10.62 -1.00 -10.34
N TRP A 193 -10.74 -1.45 -11.60
CA TRP A 193 -10.61 -0.55 -12.76
C TRP A 193 -11.78 0.40 -12.92
N ALA A 194 -13.02 -0.06 -12.69
CA ALA A 194 -14.19 0.81 -12.68
C ALA A 194 -14.07 1.89 -11.59
N CYS A 195 -13.68 1.51 -10.37
CA CYS A 195 -13.42 2.45 -9.28
C CYS A 195 -12.29 3.42 -9.64
N ALA A 196 -11.19 2.94 -10.21
CA ALA A 196 -10.08 3.79 -10.62
C ALA A 196 -10.47 4.82 -11.68
N ALA A 197 -11.34 4.47 -12.64
CA ALA A 197 -11.84 5.41 -13.63
C ALA A 197 -12.60 6.57 -12.96
N ASP A 198 -13.54 6.23 -12.08
CA ASP A 198 -14.33 7.22 -11.35
C ASP A 198 -13.45 8.07 -10.43
N LEU A 199 -12.45 7.48 -9.77
CA LEU A 199 -11.46 8.22 -8.98
C LEU A 199 -10.64 9.19 -9.85
N CYS A 200 -10.25 8.81 -11.07
CA CYS A 200 -9.54 9.70 -11.99
C CYS A 200 -10.34 10.95 -12.35
N ARG A 201 -11.68 10.85 -12.35
CA ARG A 201 -12.61 11.95 -12.64
C ARG A 201 -13.18 12.63 -11.38
N ARG A 202 -12.84 12.13 -10.19
CA ARG A 202 -13.47 12.50 -8.89
C ARG A 202 -14.99 12.31 -8.88
N GLU A 203 -15.48 11.26 -9.54
CA GLU A 203 -16.91 10.94 -9.67
C GLU A 203 -17.39 9.90 -8.65
N VAL A 204 -16.55 9.49 -7.70
CA VAL A 204 -16.95 8.58 -6.62
C VAL A 204 -17.87 9.32 -5.64
N PRO A 205 -19.15 8.94 -5.49
CA PRO A 205 -20.06 9.62 -4.59
C PRO A 205 -19.56 9.60 -3.13
N GLY A 206 -19.67 10.73 -2.43
CA GLY A 206 -19.24 10.86 -1.04
C GLY A 206 -17.74 11.01 -0.82
N MET A 207 -16.91 10.94 -1.87
CA MET A 207 -15.45 11.07 -1.81
C MET A 207 -15.00 12.37 -1.14
N GLU A 208 -15.55 13.52 -1.54
CA GLU A 208 -15.14 14.83 -1.01
C GLU A 208 -15.37 14.96 0.50
N ALA A 209 -16.53 14.49 0.97
CA ALA A 209 -16.87 14.50 2.38
C ALA A 209 -15.99 13.55 3.19
N LEU A 210 -15.65 12.39 2.60
CA LEU A 210 -14.76 11.42 3.23
C LEU A 210 -13.33 11.95 3.34
N VAL A 211 -12.80 12.57 2.28
CA VAL A 211 -11.47 13.18 2.29
C VAL A 211 -11.39 14.31 3.32
N GLU A 212 -12.46 15.10 3.50
CA GLU A 212 -12.53 16.11 4.55
C GLU A 212 -12.42 15.50 5.96
N GLN A 213 -13.15 14.41 6.22
CA GLN A 213 -13.07 13.71 7.50
C GLN A 213 -11.68 13.12 7.74
N PHE A 214 -11.06 12.52 6.71
CA PHE A 214 -9.70 12.00 6.81
C PHE A 214 -8.69 13.12 7.06
N ALA A 215 -8.87 14.29 6.44
CA ALA A 215 -8.05 15.46 6.72
C ALA A 215 -8.15 15.89 8.19
N GLY A 216 -9.35 15.87 8.78
CA GLY A 216 -9.55 16.11 10.21
C GLY A 216 -8.73 15.17 11.09
N VAL A 217 -8.78 13.86 10.83
CA VAL A 217 -7.99 12.87 11.59
C VAL A 217 -6.48 13.06 11.38
N VAL A 218 -6.03 13.46 10.18
CA VAL A 218 -4.63 13.79 9.91
C VAL A 218 -4.19 15.00 10.74
N ILE A 219 -5.00 16.06 10.79
CA ILE A 219 -4.72 17.26 11.60
C ILE A 219 -4.62 16.90 13.08
N GLU A 220 -5.59 16.14 13.60
CA GLU A 220 -5.57 15.68 15.00
C GLU A 220 -4.32 14.86 15.32
N ALA A 221 -3.92 13.96 14.41
CA ALA A 221 -2.72 13.16 14.60
C ALA A 221 -1.45 14.01 14.59
N ILE A 222 -1.33 14.98 13.67
CA ILE A 222 -0.19 15.92 13.60
C ILE A 222 -0.08 16.76 14.87
N ARG A 223 -1.22 17.18 15.43
CA ARG A 223 -1.30 18.04 16.61
C ARG A 223 -1.18 17.33 17.95
N ASP A 224 -1.05 16.00 17.97
CA ASP A 224 -0.89 15.25 19.21
C ASP A 224 0.41 15.67 19.92
N PRO A 225 0.34 16.40 21.06
CA PRO A 225 1.54 16.93 21.70
C PRO A 225 2.40 15.81 22.31
N GLU A 226 1.79 14.67 22.62
CA GLU A 226 2.44 13.53 23.25
C GLU A 226 3.14 12.59 22.26
N ALA A 227 2.90 12.78 20.96
CA ALA A 227 3.52 11.97 19.92
C ALA A 227 4.97 12.39 19.68
N ASP A 228 5.90 11.44 19.81
CA ASP A 228 7.28 11.64 19.35
C ASP A 228 7.32 11.65 17.81
N GLU A 229 6.48 10.82 17.18
CA GLU A 229 6.36 10.69 15.72
C GLU A 229 4.91 10.42 15.29
N VAL A 230 4.52 11.03 14.17
CA VAL A 230 3.23 10.79 13.51
C VAL A 230 3.51 10.12 12.17
N LEU A 231 3.09 8.88 11.98
CA LEU A 231 3.24 8.14 10.74
C LEU A 231 1.93 8.15 9.97
N LEU A 232 1.88 8.92 8.89
CA LEU A 232 0.80 8.88 7.92
C LEU A 232 1.16 7.83 6.87
N SER A 233 0.29 6.86 6.63
CA SER A 233 0.63 5.67 5.84
C SER A 233 -0.47 5.31 4.85
N GLY A 234 -0.11 4.92 3.64
CA GLY A 234 -1.05 4.40 2.66
C GLY A 234 -0.46 3.33 1.76
N VAL A 235 -1.25 2.31 1.46
CA VAL A 235 -0.91 1.23 0.53
C VAL A 235 -1.82 1.27 -0.68
N SER A 236 -1.27 1.04 -1.89
CA SER A 236 -2.08 0.99 -3.12
C SER A 236 -2.91 2.27 -3.30
N LEU A 237 -4.23 2.16 -3.53
CA LEU A 237 -5.15 3.30 -3.60
C LEU A 237 -5.26 4.07 -2.28
N GLY A 238 -5.00 3.46 -1.13
CA GLY A 238 -4.96 4.16 0.15
C GLY A 238 -3.82 5.19 0.24
N ALA A 239 -2.73 4.99 -0.51
CA ALA A 239 -1.68 6.00 -0.65
C ALA A 239 -2.19 7.25 -1.36
N MET A 240 -3.02 7.09 -2.39
CA MET A 240 -3.67 8.20 -3.09
C MET A 240 -4.64 8.93 -2.16
N MET A 241 -5.50 8.20 -1.45
CA MET A 241 -6.41 8.77 -0.45
C MET A 241 -5.68 9.56 0.64
N MET A 242 -4.53 9.04 1.11
CA MET A 242 -3.73 9.72 2.13
C MET A 242 -3.10 11.01 1.60
N VAL A 243 -2.62 11.03 0.34
CA VAL A 243 -2.15 12.27 -0.30
C VAL A 243 -3.27 13.30 -0.35
N GLU A 244 -4.47 12.94 -0.78
CA GLU A 244 -5.60 13.88 -0.85
C GLU A 244 -5.99 14.40 0.54
N ALA A 245 -5.99 13.54 1.56
CA ALA A 245 -6.28 13.93 2.95
C ALA A 245 -5.22 14.91 3.50
N ILE A 246 -3.93 14.65 3.28
CA ILE A 246 -2.84 15.56 3.69
C ILE A 246 -2.94 16.89 2.94
N ALA A 247 -3.17 16.85 1.61
CA ALA A 247 -3.32 18.06 0.81
C ALA A 247 -4.54 18.89 1.26
N ARG A 248 -5.66 18.23 1.60
CA ARG A 248 -6.84 18.88 2.17
C ARG A 248 -6.54 19.48 3.55
N ALA A 249 -5.83 18.76 4.42
CA ALA A 249 -5.42 19.27 5.74
C ALA A 249 -4.59 20.57 5.63
N TYR A 250 -3.64 20.62 4.69
CA TYR A 250 -2.88 21.85 4.44
C TYR A 250 -3.73 23.01 3.92
N ARG A 251 -4.77 22.73 3.12
CA ARG A 251 -5.67 23.76 2.61
C ARG A 251 -6.62 24.30 3.67
N SER A 252 -7.17 23.41 4.51
CA SER A 252 -8.16 23.78 5.53
C SER A 252 -7.53 24.38 6.78
N THR A 253 -6.24 24.13 7.04
CA THR A 253 -5.54 24.59 8.24
C THR A 253 -4.27 25.38 7.89
N PRO A 254 -4.37 26.70 7.65
CA PRO A 254 -3.21 27.55 7.45
C PRO A 254 -2.23 27.47 8.64
N GLY A 255 -0.94 27.28 8.36
CA GLY A 255 0.11 27.15 9.38
C GLY A 255 0.43 25.71 9.80
N LEU A 256 -0.35 24.72 9.35
CA LEU A 256 -0.07 23.29 9.63
C LEU A 256 1.31 22.84 9.14
N ASP A 257 1.87 23.49 8.10
CA ASP A 257 3.23 23.30 7.59
C ASP A 257 4.32 23.50 8.65
N LYS A 258 4.05 24.32 9.67
CA LYS A 258 4.94 24.59 10.81
C LYS A 258 4.82 23.56 11.94
N GLU A 259 3.78 22.73 11.91
CA GLU A 259 3.45 21.76 12.97
C GLU A 259 3.75 20.31 12.55
N VAL A 260 4.14 20.07 11.30
CA VAL A 260 4.26 18.74 10.68
C VAL A 260 5.67 18.12 10.76
N ASP A 261 6.61 18.77 11.45
CA ASP A 261 8.02 18.35 11.57
C ASP A 261 8.21 16.96 12.20
N ARG A 262 7.28 16.57 13.08
CA ARG A 262 7.24 15.24 13.70
C ARG A 262 6.56 14.18 12.84
N ALA A 263 5.90 14.59 11.75
CA ALA A 263 5.17 13.69 10.88
C ALA A 263 6.06 13.12 9.76
N ALA A 264 5.75 11.90 9.38
CA ALA A 264 6.37 11.20 8.27
C ALA A 264 5.28 10.52 7.44
N PHE A 265 5.36 10.68 6.12
CA PHE A 265 4.46 10.09 5.16
C PHE A 265 5.11 8.87 4.50
N LEU A 266 4.44 7.72 4.63
CA LEU A 266 4.86 6.43 4.11
C LEU A 266 3.87 5.97 3.03
N THR A 267 4.35 5.91 1.79
CA THR A 267 3.60 5.25 0.71
C THR A 267 4.29 3.95 0.31
N VAL A 268 3.48 2.91 0.10
CA VAL A 268 4.00 1.56 -0.19
C VAL A 268 3.19 0.93 -1.30
N GLY A 269 3.88 0.50 -2.37
CA GLY A 269 3.24 -0.05 -3.56
C GLY A 269 2.11 0.86 -4.06
N SER A 270 2.33 2.18 -4.08
CA SER A 270 1.24 3.13 -4.24
C SER A 270 0.57 3.09 -5.62
N SER A 271 -0.73 3.41 -5.63
CA SER A 271 -1.53 3.62 -6.84
C SER A 271 -1.63 5.11 -7.21
N ILE A 272 -0.73 5.95 -6.70
CA ILE A 272 -0.68 7.37 -7.06
C ILE A 272 -0.44 7.53 -8.57
N MET A 273 0.52 6.79 -9.12
CA MET A 273 0.80 6.77 -10.56
C MET A 273 -0.36 6.18 -11.39
N LYS A 274 -1.08 5.18 -10.86
CA LYS A 274 -2.26 4.58 -11.51
C LYS A 274 -3.30 5.67 -11.81
N ILE A 275 -3.66 6.46 -10.80
CA ILE A 275 -4.67 7.50 -10.98
C ILE A 275 -4.06 8.73 -11.68
N GLY A 276 -2.90 9.19 -11.22
CA GLY A 276 -2.29 10.45 -11.65
C GLY A 276 -1.87 10.51 -13.12
N LEU A 277 -1.59 9.36 -13.77
CA LEU A 277 -1.25 9.32 -15.19
C LEU A 277 -2.47 9.46 -16.10
N HIS A 278 -3.70 9.32 -15.58
CA HIS A 278 -4.90 9.59 -16.33
C HIS A 278 -5.04 11.10 -16.59
N PRO A 279 -5.39 11.55 -17.81
CA PRO A 279 -5.45 12.98 -18.12
C PRO A 279 -6.44 13.76 -17.23
N ALA A 280 -7.56 13.14 -16.83
CA ALA A 280 -8.55 13.75 -15.94
C ALA A 280 -8.04 14.00 -14.49
N ALA A 281 -6.99 13.32 -14.05
CA ALA A 281 -6.51 13.36 -12.66
C ALA A 281 -5.70 14.62 -12.30
N THR A 282 -6.12 15.79 -12.79
CA THR A 282 -5.43 17.07 -12.57
C THR A 282 -5.41 17.46 -11.09
N ALA A 283 -6.53 17.28 -10.37
CA ALA A 283 -6.61 17.58 -8.95
C ALA A 283 -5.64 16.72 -8.13
N LEU A 284 -5.57 15.42 -8.41
CA LEU A 284 -4.61 14.55 -7.74
C LEU A 284 -3.16 14.97 -8.01
N ARG A 285 -2.81 15.36 -9.25
CA ARG A 285 -1.46 15.85 -9.56
C ARG A 285 -1.11 17.10 -8.75
N GLN A 286 -2.08 18.00 -8.54
CA GLN A 286 -1.92 19.19 -7.70
C GLN A 286 -1.76 18.83 -6.21
N ASP A 287 -2.54 17.88 -5.70
CA ASP A 287 -2.45 17.38 -4.32
C ASP A 287 -1.08 16.73 -4.06
N VAL A 288 -0.64 15.85 -4.97
CA VAL A 288 0.68 15.23 -4.96
C VAL A 288 1.78 16.28 -4.95
N TYR A 289 1.66 17.34 -5.77
CA TYR A 289 2.64 18.42 -5.78
C TYR A 289 2.64 19.21 -4.47
N ARG A 290 1.46 19.57 -3.93
CA ARG A 290 1.36 20.32 -2.65
C ARG A 290 2.04 19.57 -1.51
N VAL A 291 1.82 18.26 -1.42
CA VAL A 291 2.45 17.38 -0.41
C VAL A 291 3.95 17.21 -0.70
N GLY A 292 4.33 16.95 -1.95
CA GLY A 292 5.72 16.77 -2.34
C GLY A 292 6.58 18.03 -2.24
N ALA A 293 5.96 19.22 -2.33
CA ALA A 293 6.65 20.50 -2.17
C ALA A 293 6.95 20.84 -0.72
N GLU A 294 6.23 20.25 0.24
CA GLU A 294 6.42 20.49 1.67
C GLU A 294 7.75 19.89 2.15
N LYS A 295 8.61 20.71 2.75
CA LYS A 295 9.96 20.29 3.17
C LYS A 295 9.98 19.77 4.60
N SER A 296 9.04 20.22 5.44
CA SER A 296 8.94 19.76 6.83
C SER A 296 8.36 18.35 6.94
N LEU A 297 7.53 17.92 5.98
CA LEU A 297 6.99 16.56 5.93
C LEU A 297 7.97 15.59 5.25
N PHE A 298 8.50 14.64 6.02
CA PHE A 298 9.34 13.58 5.46
C PHE A 298 8.48 12.56 4.70
N TRP A 299 8.64 12.42 3.39
CA TRP A 299 7.91 11.43 2.58
C TRP A 299 8.85 10.39 1.94
N VAL A 300 8.52 9.11 2.12
CA VAL A 300 9.18 7.96 1.46
C VAL A 300 8.16 7.10 0.70
N GLU A 301 8.55 6.65 -0.48
CA GLU A 301 7.80 5.69 -1.30
C GLU A 301 8.60 4.38 -1.42
N TYR A 302 7.99 3.25 -1.04
CA TYR A 302 8.59 1.93 -1.20
C TYR A 302 7.98 1.15 -2.36
N GLN A 303 8.83 0.69 -3.28
CA GLN A 303 8.44 -0.04 -4.49
C GLN A 303 9.14 -1.39 -4.56
N ALA A 304 8.52 -2.35 -5.24
CA ALA A 304 9.05 -3.71 -5.37
C ALA A 304 9.01 -4.18 -6.82
N LYS A 305 10.16 -4.62 -7.34
CA LYS A 305 10.33 -5.05 -8.74
C LYS A 305 9.36 -6.17 -9.16
N VAL A 306 9.06 -7.08 -8.22
CA VAL A 306 8.30 -8.32 -8.47
C VAL A 306 6.80 -8.16 -8.29
N ASP A 307 6.36 -7.03 -7.73
CA ASP A 307 4.94 -6.70 -7.64
C ASP A 307 4.52 -5.97 -8.93
N PRO A 308 3.67 -6.58 -9.79
CA PRO A 308 3.24 -5.97 -11.04
C PRO A 308 2.15 -4.88 -10.84
N ILE A 309 1.61 -4.75 -9.63
CA ILE A 309 0.52 -3.82 -9.29
C ILE A 309 1.07 -2.45 -8.86
N ASN A 310 2.36 -2.33 -8.56
CA ASN A 310 3.00 -1.02 -8.33
C ASN A 310 3.80 -0.53 -9.54
N PHE A 311 4.10 0.77 -9.53
CA PHE A 311 5.05 1.36 -10.45
C PHE A 311 6.46 1.30 -9.85
N TYR A 312 7.32 0.49 -10.46
CA TYR A 312 8.71 0.32 -10.04
C TYR A 312 9.64 1.33 -10.72
N LYS A 313 10.52 1.97 -9.92
CA LYS A 313 11.45 3.03 -10.35
C LYS A 313 10.77 4.30 -10.87
N THR A 314 9.64 4.67 -10.26
CA THR A 314 8.96 5.93 -10.58
C THR A 314 9.00 6.90 -9.42
N ASP A 315 8.94 8.19 -9.72
CA ASP A 315 8.77 9.28 -8.77
C ASP A 315 7.35 9.85 -8.94
N PRO A 316 6.44 9.65 -7.97
CA PRO A 316 5.05 10.08 -8.12
C PRO A 316 4.87 11.60 -8.20
N VAL A 317 5.86 12.41 -7.81
CA VAL A 317 5.80 13.85 -8.01
C VAL A 317 6.28 14.19 -9.42
N ALA A 318 7.52 13.78 -9.75
CA ALA A 318 8.15 14.18 -11.00
C ALA A 318 7.55 13.50 -12.24
N ASP A 319 7.27 12.20 -12.18
CA ASP A 319 6.78 11.44 -13.34
C ASP A 319 5.29 11.72 -13.65
N LEU A 320 4.59 12.40 -12.74
CA LEU A 320 3.27 12.99 -13.00
C LEU A 320 3.33 14.38 -13.67
N GLY A 321 4.54 14.87 -13.98
CA GLY A 321 4.74 16.14 -14.68
C GLY A 321 4.89 17.36 -13.77
N ASN A 322 4.97 17.17 -12.45
CA ASN A 322 5.23 18.26 -11.52
C ASN A 322 6.73 18.60 -11.42
N PRO A 323 7.09 19.83 -10.99
CA PRO A 323 8.47 20.17 -10.69
C PRO A 323 9.10 19.20 -9.68
N LYS A 324 10.37 18.85 -9.89
CA LYS A 324 11.12 18.00 -8.94
C LYS A 324 11.27 18.72 -7.61
N THR A 325 10.84 18.08 -6.53
CA THR A 325 10.93 18.64 -5.18
C THR A 325 11.99 17.95 -4.31
N GLY A 326 12.51 16.79 -4.75
CA GLY A 326 13.37 15.93 -3.93
C GLY A 326 12.60 15.00 -2.97
N SER A 327 11.27 15.04 -3.04
CA SER A 327 10.33 14.20 -2.29
C SER A 327 9.36 13.54 -3.27
N PRO A 328 8.93 12.28 -3.05
CA PRO A 328 9.37 11.38 -1.98
C PRO A 328 10.78 10.84 -2.16
N VAL A 329 11.38 10.38 -1.07
CA VAL A 329 12.54 9.48 -1.13
C VAL A 329 12.10 8.12 -1.67
N ILE A 330 12.51 7.78 -2.89
CA ILE A 330 12.17 6.47 -3.47
C ILE A 330 13.09 5.37 -2.94
N LYS A 331 12.51 4.29 -2.41
CA LYS A 331 13.25 3.12 -1.93
C LYS A 331 12.74 1.83 -2.56
N MET A 332 13.69 0.96 -2.91
CA MET A 332 13.38 -0.34 -3.51
C MET A 332 13.49 -1.45 -2.47
N ILE A 333 12.44 -2.26 -2.36
CA ILE A 333 12.42 -3.46 -1.51
C ILE A 333 12.47 -4.73 -2.36
N ARG A 334 12.88 -5.83 -1.71
CA ARG A 334 12.91 -7.16 -2.29
C ARG A 334 11.99 -8.04 -1.46
N ILE A 335 10.78 -8.29 -1.97
CA ILE A 335 9.77 -9.11 -1.28
C ILE A 335 10.32 -10.49 -0.90
N ARG A 336 11.17 -11.09 -1.75
CA ARG A 336 11.87 -12.35 -1.44
C ARG A 336 12.66 -12.30 -0.13
N ASP A 337 13.28 -11.16 0.19
CA ASP A 337 14.14 -11.02 1.35
C ASP A 337 13.34 -10.76 2.65
N MET A 338 12.01 -10.56 2.53
CA MET A 338 11.06 -10.42 3.64
C MET A 338 10.44 -11.77 4.05
N MET A 339 10.54 -12.80 3.20
CA MET A 339 9.80 -14.06 3.31
C MET A 339 10.75 -15.28 3.43
N SER A 340 10.23 -16.42 3.88
CA SER A 340 10.90 -17.70 3.68
C SER A 340 10.85 -18.08 2.19
N ALA A 341 11.79 -18.92 1.73
CA ALA A 341 11.83 -19.37 0.34
C ALA A 341 10.53 -20.06 -0.09
N GLU A 342 9.96 -20.89 0.80
CA GLU A 342 8.70 -21.59 0.57
C GLU A 342 7.49 -20.64 0.49
N ALA A 343 7.40 -19.68 1.41
CA ALA A 343 6.35 -18.67 1.39
C ALA A 343 6.45 -17.78 0.14
N TYR A 344 7.66 -17.43 -0.28
CA TYR A 344 7.87 -16.66 -1.50
C TYR A 344 7.43 -17.42 -2.75
N ARG A 345 7.77 -18.71 -2.89
CA ARG A 345 7.29 -19.55 -4.00
C ARG A 345 5.76 -19.59 -4.09
N ARG A 346 5.07 -19.64 -2.94
CA ARG A 346 3.60 -19.56 -2.91
C ARG A 346 3.11 -18.18 -3.33
N ALA A 347 3.70 -17.10 -2.80
CA ALA A 347 3.30 -15.73 -3.11
C ALA A 347 3.44 -15.39 -4.60
N GLN A 348 4.43 -15.96 -5.30
CA GLN A 348 4.62 -15.75 -6.75
C GLN A 348 3.43 -16.21 -7.61
N ARG A 349 2.52 -17.03 -7.08
CA ARG A 349 1.32 -17.50 -7.79
C ARG A 349 0.17 -16.50 -7.75
N GLY A 350 0.27 -15.41 -6.98
CA GLY A 350 -0.76 -14.39 -6.88
C GLY A 350 -0.17 -12.99 -6.81
N SER A 351 -0.41 -12.18 -7.85
CA SER A 351 0.01 -10.76 -7.89
C SER A 351 -0.49 -9.99 -6.67
N LEU A 352 -1.75 -10.20 -6.29
CA LEU A 352 -2.35 -9.56 -5.12
C LEU A 352 -1.70 -9.99 -3.79
N HIS A 353 -1.18 -11.22 -3.70
CA HIS A 353 -0.41 -11.65 -2.52
C HIS A 353 0.89 -10.86 -2.44
N LEU A 354 1.65 -10.78 -3.53
CA LEU A 354 2.89 -9.99 -3.58
C LEU A 354 2.62 -8.52 -3.24
N HIS A 355 1.55 -7.94 -3.76
CA HIS A 355 1.17 -6.57 -3.48
C HIS A 355 0.76 -6.33 -2.02
N ARG A 356 0.00 -7.26 -1.41
CA ARG A 356 -0.33 -7.18 0.03
C ARG A 356 0.90 -7.32 0.93
N GLN A 357 1.96 -7.96 0.46
CA GLN A 357 3.17 -8.20 1.26
C GLN A 357 3.85 -6.92 1.76
N PHE A 358 3.59 -5.76 1.13
CA PHE A 358 4.03 -4.47 1.66
C PHE A 358 3.55 -4.21 3.09
N VAL A 359 2.33 -4.62 3.45
CA VAL A 359 1.72 -4.34 4.77
C VAL A 359 1.51 -5.59 5.62
N MET A 360 1.91 -6.76 5.12
CA MET A 360 1.88 -8.01 5.88
C MET A 360 3.12 -8.16 6.76
N PRO A 361 3.02 -8.92 7.87
CA PRO A 361 4.18 -9.22 8.70
C PRO A 361 5.25 -9.97 7.89
N ASN A 362 6.50 -9.61 8.12
CA ASN A 362 7.64 -10.31 7.54
C ASN A 362 7.88 -11.65 8.24
N ALA A 363 8.60 -12.55 7.56
CA ALA A 363 9.16 -13.78 8.15
C ALA A 363 10.67 -13.67 8.40
N ARG A 364 11.33 -12.63 7.88
CA ARG A 364 12.76 -12.38 8.04
C ARG A 364 12.99 -10.91 8.35
N ARG A 365 13.94 -10.61 9.26
CA ARG A 365 14.33 -9.23 9.55
C ARG A 365 14.88 -8.60 8.29
N TYR A 366 14.24 -7.50 7.88
CA TYR A 366 14.60 -6.75 6.70
C TYR A 366 14.49 -5.26 7.01
N PHE A 367 15.24 -4.43 6.28
CA PHE A 367 15.26 -2.99 6.54
C PHE A 367 13.94 -2.31 6.23
N TYR A 368 13.07 -2.99 5.49
CA TYR A 368 11.66 -2.68 5.35
C TYR A 368 10.85 -3.78 6.04
N ASP A 369 9.96 -3.38 6.94
CA ASP A 369 9.09 -4.24 7.73
C ASP A 369 7.99 -3.34 8.27
N PHE A 370 6.78 -3.48 7.75
CA PHE A 370 5.67 -2.56 8.05
C PHE A 370 5.32 -2.52 9.54
N TYR A 371 5.37 -3.68 10.20
CA TYR A 371 5.07 -3.78 11.62
C TYR A 371 6.18 -3.17 12.46
N HIS A 372 7.45 -3.38 12.11
CA HIS A 372 8.54 -2.71 12.82
C HIS A 372 8.60 -1.19 12.52
N ILE A 373 8.13 -0.75 11.35
CA ILE A 373 7.99 0.68 11.03
C ILE A 373 6.88 1.31 11.88
N GLY A 374 5.73 0.65 12.01
CA GLY A 374 4.60 1.16 12.79
C GLY A 374 4.78 1.02 14.30
N PHE A 375 5.32 -0.10 14.78
CA PHE A 375 5.29 -0.49 16.20
C PHE A 375 6.68 -0.64 16.84
N GLY A 376 7.75 -0.46 16.06
CA GLY A 376 9.13 -0.49 16.56
C GLY A 376 9.65 0.89 16.97
N PRO A 377 10.87 0.98 17.54
CA PRO A 377 11.31 2.19 18.24
C PRO A 377 12.02 3.20 17.36
N LEU A 378 12.20 2.95 16.06
CA LEU A 378 12.92 3.86 15.17
C LEU A 378 11.98 4.75 14.38
N ARG A 379 12.30 6.04 14.30
CA ARG A 379 11.64 6.98 13.39
C ARG A 379 11.76 6.51 11.94
N LEU A 380 10.76 6.80 11.11
CA LEU A 380 10.76 6.44 9.70
C LEU A 380 11.94 7.08 8.96
N ALA A 381 12.18 8.38 9.18
CA ALA A 381 13.28 9.10 8.53
C ALA A 381 14.64 8.49 8.84
N ASP A 382 14.89 8.15 10.11
CA ASP A 382 16.12 7.47 10.54
C ASP A 382 16.25 6.08 9.92
N ARG A 383 15.16 5.33 9.86
CA ARG A 383 15.12 4.02 9.22
C ARG A 383 15.52 4.12 7.73
N VAL A 384 14.95 5.09 7.02
CA VAL A 384 15.21 5.32 5.59
C VAL A 384 16.66 5.75 5.36
N ARG A 385 17.23 6.55 6.27
CA ARG A 385 18.64 6.98 6.26
C ARG A 385 19.61 5.83 6.52
N LEU A 386 19.29 4.95 7.46
CA LEU A 386 20.08 3.76 7.77
C LEU A 386 20.02 2.72 6.65
N GLY A 387 18.86 2.57 6.00
CA GLY A 387 18.62 1.59 4.95
C GLY A 387 18.95 0.19 5.44
N LYS A 388 19.70 -0.59 4.66
CA LYS A 388 20.08 -1.97 5.02
C LYS A 388 20.74 -2.12 6.40
N ARG A 389 21.38 -1.06 6.91
CA ARG A 389 22.02 -1.07 8.23
C ARG A 389 21.01 -1.05 9.38
N THR A 390 19.74 -0.72 9.16
CA THR A 390 18.72 -0.74 10.22
C THR A 390 18.73 -2.04 11.02
N VAL A 391 18.83 -3.19 10.33
CA VAL A 391 18.79 -4.51 10.99
C VAL A 391 19.97 -4.68 11.96
N SER A 392 21.16 -4.15 11.65
CA SER A 392 22.33 -4.30 12.52
C SER A 392 22.26 -3.48 13.81
N PHE A 393 21.31 -2.55 13.93
CA PHE A 393 21.04 -1.84 15.18
C PHE A 393 20.22 -2.66 16.17
N PHE A 394 19.74 -3.85 15.78
CA PHE A 394 19.03 -4.76 16.67
C PHE A 394 19.82 -6.06 16.81
N ALA A 395 20.13 -6.44 18.05
CA ALA A 395 20.75 -7.74 18.34
C ALA A 395 19.76 -8.90 18.15
N GLY A 396 20.24 -10.14 18.19
CA GLY A 396 19.41 -11.33 17.97
C GLY A 396 18.20 -11.40 18.91
N ASP A 397 18.40 -11.02 20.17
CA ASP A 397 17.38 -10.93 21.22
C ASP A 397 16.39 -9.76 21.07
N GLY A 398 16.58 -8.88 20.09
CA GLY A 398 15.74 -7.70 19.88
C GLY A 398 16.23 -6.42 20.58
N SER A 399 17.32 -6.47 21.33
CA SER A 399 17.86 -5.28 22.00
C SER A 399 18.40 -4.27 20.99
N TYR A 400 18.05 -3.00 21.18
CA TYR A 400 18.55 -1.88 20.38
C TYR A 400 19.99 -1.54 20.82
N ARG A 401 20.92 -1.63 19.88
CA ARG A 401 22.34 -1.33 20.07
C ARG A 401 22.56 0.18 20.00
N SER A 402 22.29 0.89 21.10
CA SER A 402 22.82 2.24 21.26
C SER A 402 24.34 2.16 21.47
N LYS A 403 25.12 3.14 20.96
CA LYS A 403 26.53 3.24 21.37
C LYS A 403 26.58 3.60 22.85
N ARG A 404 26.58 2.60 23.73
CA ARG A 404 27.08 2.78 25.08
C ARG A 404 28.55 2.39 25.07
N ARG A 405 29.39 3.43 25.16
CA ARG A 405 30.83 3.49 25.46
C ARG A 405 31.57 2.15 25.40
N ALA A 406 32.59 2.07 24.55
CA ALA A 406 33.80 1.32 24.90
C ALA A 406 34.30 1.91 26.24
N GLY A 407 33.87 1.31 27.35
CA GLY A 407 34.44 1.59 28.65
C GLY A 407 35.88 1.18 28.54
N LYS A 408 36.79 2.17 28.56
CA LYS A 408 38.15 1.92 29.02
C LYS A 408 38.00 1.16 30.33
N SER A 409 38.34 -0.12 30.33
CA SER A 409 38.62 -0.86 31.54
C SER A 409 39.66 -0.05 32.30
N ARG A 410 39.22 0.72 33.29
CA ARG A 410 40.10 1.12 34.38
C ARG A 410 40.35 -0.17 35.14
N LYS A 411 41.45 -0.84 34.82
CA LYS A 411 42.13 -1.71 35.78
C LYS A 411 42.51 -0.80 36.96
N ALA A 412 41.74 -0.89 38.03
CA ALA A 412 42.16 -0.44 39.33
C ALA A 412 42.17 -1.67 40.25
N ALA A 413 43.39 -1.96 40.72
CA ALA A 413 43.77 -2.65 41.95
C ALA A 413 43.43 -4.13 42.14
N ALA A 414 44.50 -4.94 42.16
CA ALA A 414 44.96 -5.83 43.25
C ALA A 414 46.07 -6.69 42.61
N ILE A 415 47.31 -6.81 43.08
CA ILE A 415 47.89 -7.22 44.38
C ILE A 415 49.38 -6.75 44.27
N GLY A 416 50.06 -6.10 45.22
CA GLY A 416 50.22 -6.41 46.64
C GLY A 416 51.50 -7.24 46.82
N GLU A 417 52.56 -6.61 47.34
CA GLU A 417 53.92 -7.14 47.66
C GLU A 417 54.96 -7.24 46.54
#